data_AF-A0A7G1I9G1-F1
#
_entry.id   AF-A0A7G1I9G1-F1
#
_cell.length_a   1.000
_cell.length_b   1.000
_cell.length_c   1.000
_cell.angle_alpha   90.00
_cell.angle_beta   90.00
_cell.angle_gamma   90.00
#
_symmetry.space_group_name_H-M   'P 1'
#
loop_
_entity.id
_entity.type
_entity.pdbx_description
1 polymer ?
#
loop_
_entity_poly.entity_id
_entity_poly.type
_entity_poly.pdbx_seq_one_letter_code
_entity_poly.pdbx_strand_id
1 'polypeptide(L)'
;MQRDRGSRSRLLAANAAAAEFYAVALESDEAAPARHYLTQRNFDAQAARRFGCGFAPSGWDSLTKHLQRKGFEFKELEAAGLSRQGRHGPMDRFHRRLLWPIRSSAGEVIGFGARRLFDDDPMEAKYVNTPETLLYKKSSVMFGIDLAKRDIAKGHQAVVVEGYTDVMAMHLAGVTTAVASCGTAFGDEHLAMLRRLMMDDSFFRGELIYVFDGDAAGRAAALKALDGEQNLAGQSFVAVAPDGMDPCDLRLASGDAALRDLVARRTPLFEFAIRSALAETDLNSAEGRVAALRRCVPMVGQIKDPMLRDEYARQLAGWVGWDDVAQVVDRVRSQAKTPAKVPGRGHPGSKAPRRATQQPLMRLRPNPPPLVRTPATRRCGRNVRRSNRPCSTRRWPDRFSTP
;
A
#
# COMPACT_ATOMS: atom_id res chain seq x y z
N MET A 1 15.76 -25.61 35.06
CA MET A 1 15.46 -24.38 34.29
C MET A 1 14.26 -24.65 33.39
N GLN A 2 13.15 -23.95 33.62
CA GLN A 2 11.98 -24.03 32.77
C GLN A 2 12.26 -23.18 31.51
N ARG A 3 12.47 -23.82 30.36
CA ARG A 3 12.66 -23.08 29.09
C ARG A 3 11.40 -22.27 28.82
N ASP A 4 11.59 -20.99 28.53
CA ASP A 4 10.53 -20.00 28.37
C ASP A 4 9.81 -20.17 27.01
N ARG A 5 8.99 -21.24 26.94
CA ARG A 5 8.34 -21.74 25.72
C ARG A 5 7.40 -20.69 25.14
N GLY A 6 7.63 -20.31 23.88
CA GLY A 6 6.78 -19.37 23.16
C GLY A 6 6.84 -17.92 23.68
N SER A 7 7.84 -17.56 24.49
CA SER A 7 8.02 -16.20 24.95
C SER A 7 8.46 -15.25 23.83
N ARG A 8 8.32 -13.94 24.06
CA ARG A 8 8.66 -12.90 23.07
C ARG A 8 10.11 -13.04 22.57
N SER A 9 11.07 -13.23 23.48
CA SER A 9 12.49 -13.41 23.13
C SER A 9 12.75 -14.68 22.32
N ARG A 10 12.02 -15.76 22.62
CA ARG A 10 12.11 -17.04 21.91
C ARG A 10 11.59 -16.95 20.47
N LEU A 11 10.48 -16.25 20.26
CA LEU A 11 9.91 -15.97 18.94
C LEU A 11 10.82 -15.05 18.10
N LEU A 12 11.49 -14.08 18.73
CA LEU A 12 12.48 -13.20 18.08
C LEU A 12 13.72 -14.01 17.65
N ALA A 13 14.23 -14.89 18.51
CA ALA A 13 15.36 -15.77 18.18
C ALA A 13 15.03 -16.71 17.00
N ALA A 14 13.79 -17.22 16.90
CA ALA A 14 13.35 -18.03 15.77
C ALA A 14 13.33 -17.22 14.45
N ASN A 15 12.80 -15.99 14.48
CA ASN A 15 12.80 -15.09 13.32
C ASN A 15 14.20 -14.66 12.88
N ALA A 16 15.11 -14.38 13.82
CA ALA A 16 16.51 -14.09 13.53
C ALA A 16 17.21 -15.28 12.84
N ALA A 17 17.07 -16.49 13.39
CA ALA A 17 17.63 -17.70 12.79
C ALA A 17 17.00 -18.05 11.42
N ALA A 18 15.75 -17.64 11.17
CA ALA A 18 15.12 -17.75 9.85
C ALA A 18 15.67 -16.72 8.85
N ALA A 19 15.92 -15.49 9.27
CA ALA A 19 16.53 -14.47 8.42
C ALA A 19 17.94 -14.87 7.98
N GLU A 20 18.76 -15.41 8.90
CA GLU A 20 20.07 -16.01 8.57
C GLU A 20 19.95 -17.10 7.49
N PHE A 21 19.02 -18.05 7.68
CA PHE A 21 18.80 -19.16 6.76
C PHE A 21 18.39 -18.67 5.36
N TYR A 22 17.43 -17.74 5.30
CA TYR A 22 16.95 -17.19 4.02
C TYR A 22 18.00 -16.30 3.33
N ALA A 23 18.82 -15.55 4.08
CA ALA A 23 19.93 -14.79 3.50
C ALA A 23 20.98 -15.71 2.85
N VAL A 24 21.35 -16.82 3.49
CA VAL A 24 22.24 -17.83 2.90
C VAL A 24 21.59 -18.49 1.67
N ALA A 25 20.30 -18.80 1.74
CA ALA A 25 19.58 -19.40 0.61
C ALA A 25 19.51 -18.49 -0.64
N LEU A 26 19.67 -17.16 -0.50
CA LEU A 26 19.73 -16.23 -1.63
C LEU A 26 20.96 -16.44 -2.53
N GLU A 27 22.00 -17.11 -2.04
CA GLU A 27 23.21 -17.43 -2.81
C GLU A 27 23.11 -18.77 -3.58
N SER A 28 22.02 -19.53 -3.42
CA SER A 28 21.81 -20.82 -4.10
C SER A 28 21.49 -20.67 -5.61
N ASP A 29 21.69 -21.73 -6.39
CA ASP A 29 21.34 -21.73 -7.82
C ASP A 29 19.83 -21.48 -8.06
N GLU A 30 18.96 -22.07 -7.23
CA GLU A 30 17.50 -21.87 -7.30
C GLU A 30 17.10 -20.40 -7.10
N ALA A 31 17.88 -19.65 -6.32
CA ALA A 31 17.65 -18.24 -6.03
C ALA A 31 18.09 -17.28 -7.16
N ALA A 32 18.60 -17.78 -8.30
CA ALA A 32 19.02 -16.93 -9.41
C ALA A 32 17.94 -15.92 -9.89
N PRO A 33 16.64 -16.26 -10.00
CA PRO A 33 15.59 -15.27 -10.33
C PRO A 33 15.39 -14.20 -9.25
N ALA A 34 15.64 -14.53 -7.98
CA ALA A 34 15.57 -13.57 -6.87
C ALA A 34 16.71 -12.55 -6.96
N ARG A 35 17.94 -13.02 -7.23
CA ARG A 35 19.10 -12.16 -7.48
C ARG A 35 18.90 -11.30 -8.74
N HIS A 36 18.39 -11.89 -9.82
CA HIS A 36 18.10 -11.17 -11.07
C HIS A 36 17.05 -10.06 -10.87
N TYR A 37 15.98 -10.32 -10.11
CA TYR A 37 14.97 -9.29 -9.79
C TYR A 37 15.57 -8.06 -9.08
N LEU A 38 16.52 -8.29 -8.17
CA LEU A 38 17.25 -7.24 -7.46
C LEU A 38 18.21 -6.47 -8.39
N THR A 39 19.04 -7.19 -9.16
CA THR A 39 20.03 -6.53 -10.03
C THR A 39 19.40 -5.81 -11.21
N GLN A 40 18.27 -6.29 -11.74
CA GLN A 40 17.47 -5.57 -12.75
C GLN A 40 16.98 -4.21 -12.22
N ARG A 41 16.85 -4.05 -10.89
CA ARG A 41 16.48 -2.80 -10.20
C ARG A 41 17.68 -2.05 -9.62
N ASN A 42 18.88 -2.38 -10.12
CA ASN A 42 20.14 -1.79 -9.69
C ASN A 42 20.36 -1.90 -8.16
N PHE A 43 19.93 -3.01 -7.56
CA PHE A 43 20.25 -3.40 -6.20
C PHE A 43 21.36 -4.45 -6.24
N ASP A 44 22.53 -4.09 -5.75
CA ASP A 44 23.71 -4.95 -5.72
C ASP A 44 23.71 -5.89 -4.50
N ALA A 45 24.76 -6.70 -4.37
CA ALA A 45 24.91 -7.62 -3.25
C ALA A 45 25.11 -6.90 -1.90
N GLN A 46 25.68 -5.67 -1.87
CA GLN A 46 25.77 -4.88 -0.65
C GLN A 46 24.38 -4.37 -0.21
N ALA A 47 23.58 -3.86 -1.14
CA ALA A 47 22.18 -3.50 -0.88
C ALA A 47 21.39 -4.71 -0.36
N ALA A 48 21.44 -5.85 -1.06
CA ALA A 48 20.76 -7.07 -0.62
C ALA A 48 21.12 -7.46 0.82
N ARG A 49 22.41 -7.40 1.20
CA ARG A 49 22.86 -7.63 2.58
C ARG A 49 22.41 -6.55 3.56
N ARG A 50 22.46 -5.26 3.20
CA ARG A 50 22.05 -4.13 4.06
C ARG A 50 20.59 -4.25 4.50
N PHE A 51 19.70 -4.64 3.59
CA PHE A 51 18.28 -4.86 3.89
C PHE A 51 17.97 -6.29 4.39
N GLY A 52 18.97 -7.18 4.42
CA GLY A 52 18.83 -8.57 4.83
C GLY A 52 17.96 -9.42 3.89
N CYS A 53 17.91 -9.07 2.60
CA CYS A 53 17.16 -9.81 1.59
C CYS A 53 17.54 -11.30 1.60
N GLY A 54 16.55 -12.17 1.41
CA GLY A 54 16.73 -13.62 1.42
C GLY A 54 15.86 -14.33 0.38
N PHE A 55 16.04 -15.63 0.22
CA PHE A 55 15.20 -16.46 -0.65
C PHE A 55 14.57 -17.60 0.14
N ALA A 56 13.25 -17.75 0.04
CA ALA A 56 12.56 -18.97 0.46
C ALA A 56 12.80 -20.05 -0.60
N PRO A 57 13.49 -21.17 -0.29
CA PRO A 57 13.75 -22.23 -1.25
C PRO A 57 12.47 -23.00 -1.62
N SER A 58 12.61 -23.91 -2.58
CA SER A 58 11.65 -24.99 -2.81
C SER A 58 11.69 -26.07 -1.70
N GLY A 59 10.83 -27.08 -1.85
CA GLY A 59 10.57 -28.10 -0.82
C GLY A 59 9.35 -27.77 0.04
N TRP A 60 9.18 -28.51 1.14
CA TRP A 60 8.02 -28.38 2.02
C TRP A 60 8.36 -27.88 3.43
N ASP A 61 9.54 -28.21 3.96
CA ASP A 61 9.86 -28.05 5.39
C ASP A 61 11.35 -27.71 5.62
N SER A 62 11.98 -27.06 4.64
CA SER A 62 13.40 -26.72 4.60
C SER A 62 13.83 -25.85 5.79
N LEU A 63 13.12 -24.74 6.03
CA LEU A 63 13.33 -23.90 7.21
C LEU A 63 12.87 -24.62 8.48
N THR A 64 11.70 -25.25 8.45
CA THR A 64 11.07 -25.88 9.61
C THR A 64 11.98 -26.93 10.23
N LYS A 65 12.55 -27.83 9.42
CA LYS A 65 13.53 -28.83 9.86
C LYS A 65 14.85 -28.18 10.32
N HIS A 66 15.30 -27.10 9.68
CA HIS A 66 16.51 -26.37 10.08
C HIS A 66 16.37 -25.79 11.49
N LEU A 67 15.25 -25.13 11.79
CA LEU A 67 14.98 -24.56 13.11
C LEU A 67 14.71 -25.64 14.16
N GLN A 68 14.03 -26.74 13.80
CA GLN A 68 13.89 -27.89 14.71
C GLN A 68 15.24 -28.50 15.10
N ARG A 69 16.20 -28.61 14.17
CA ARG A 69 17.58 -29.02 14.48
C ARG A 69 18.34 -28.01 15.35
N LYS A 70 18.05 -26.71 15.22
CA LYS A 70 18.49 -25.66 16.18
C LYS A 70 17.71 -25.69 17.51
N GLY A 71 16.80 -26.65 17.72
CA GLY A 71 16.11 -26.88 18.98
C GLY A 71 14.86 -26.01 19.22
N PHE A 72 14.25 -25.46 18.17
CA PHE A 72 12.94 -24.79 18.24
C PHE A 72 11.79 -25.81 18.16
N GLU A 73 10.81 -25.71 19.06
CA GLU A 73 9.60 -26.56 19.00
C GLU A 73 8.66 -26.06 17.89
N PHE A 74 7.95 -26.96 17.18
CA PHE A 74 7.07 -26.57 16.07
C PHE A 74 6.02 -25.50 16.46
N LYS A 75 5.46 -25.58 17.68
CA LYS A 75 4.53 -24.57 18.19
C LYS A 75 5.14 -23.17 18.29
N GLU A 76 6.45 -23.06 18.56
CA GLU A 76 7.17 -21.77 18.56
C GLU A 76 7.26 -21.22 17.12
N LEU A 77 7.50 -22.08 16.13
CA LEU A 77 7.61 -21.71 14.71
C LEU A 77 6.27 -21.32 14.09
N GLU A 78 5.19 -22.01 14.46
CA GLU A 78 3.83 -21.67 14.05
C GLU A 78 3.37 -20.34 14.69
N ALA A 79 3.63 -20.14 15.99
CA ALA A 79 3.33 -18.88 16.68
C ALA A 79 4.19 -17.69 16.19
N ALA A 80 5.42 -17.94 15.71
CA ALA A 80 6.25 -16.96 15.02
C ALA A 80 5.75 -16.66 13.59
N GLY A 81 4.82 -17.45 13.05
CA GLY A 81 4.32 -17.35 11.69
C GLY A 81 5.29 -17.88 10.62
N LEU A 82 6.37 -18.58 11.00
CA LEU A 82 7.39 -19.12 10.09
C LEU A 82 6.95 -20.42 9.43
N SER A 83 6.28 -21.27 10.21
CA SER A 83 5.75 -22.57 9.78
C SER A 83 4.22 -22.59 9.88
N ARG A 84 3.62 -23.69 9.41
CA ARG A 84 2.20 -24.02 9.58
C ARG A 84 1.99 -25.53 9.57
N GLN A 85 0.91 -26.01 10.19
CA GLN A 85 0.53 -27.41 10.07
C GLN A 85 0.05 -27.73 8.65
N GLY A 86 0.63 -28.77 8.04
CA GLY A 86 0.18 -29.37 6.78
C GLY A 86 -0.43 -30.76 6.97
N ARG A 87 -0.93 -31.34 5.86
CA ARG A 87 -1.63 -32.64 5.86
C ARG A 87 -0.76 -33.80 6.37
N HIS A 88 0.54 -33.76 6.10
CA HIS A 88 1.49 -34.82 6.43
C HIS A 88 2.53 -34.40 7.48
N GLY A 89 2.29 -33.29 8.19
CA GLY A 89 3.21 -32.75 9.19
C GLY A 89 3.42 -31.24 9.04
N PRO A 90 4.33 -30.66 9.84
CA PRO A 90 4.80 -29.28 9.70
C PRO A 90 5.31 -28.97 8.29
N MET A 91 5.01 -27.76 7.80
CA MET A 91 5.58 -27.21 6.57
C MET A 91 5.95 -25.72 6.74
N ASP A 92 6.81 -25.22 5.88
CA ASP A 92 7.19 -23.81 5.79
C ASP A 92 5.98 -22.95 5.38
N ARG A 93 6.04 -21.64 5.70
CA ARG A 93 5.03 -20.69 5.20
C ARG A 93 5.38 -20.14 3.82
N PHE A 94 6.65 -19.78 3.63
CA PHE A 94 7.15 -19.16 2.41
C PHE A 94 7.90 -20.19 1.58
N HIS A 95 7.66 -20.20 0.26
CA HIS A 95 8.28 -21.11 -0.70
C HIS A 95 8.61 -20.32 -1.97
N ARG A 96 9.74 -20.59 -2.62
CA ARG A 96 10.12 -20.09 -3.95
C ARG A 96 9.96 -18.57 -4.14
N ARG A 97 10.34 -17.76 -3.15
CA ARG A 97 10.07 -16.30 -3.11
C ARG A 97 11.24 -15.48 -2.61
N LEU A 98 11.40 -14.28 -3.16
CA LEU A 98 12.29 -13.26 -2.62
C LEU A 98 11.67 -12.68 -1.34
N LEU A 99 12.44 -12.65 -0.27
CA LEU A 99 12.03 -12.21 1.06
C LEU A 99 12.74 -10.94 1.50
N TRP A 100 12.00 -10.08 2.21
CA TRP A 100 12.53 -8.99 3.03
C TRP A 100 12.20 -9.25 4.50
N PRO A 101 13.18 -9.27 5.41
CA PRO A 101 12.92 -9.31 6.85
C PRO A 101 12.34 -7.97 7.30
N ILE A 102 11.20 -8.03 7.97
CA ILE A 102 10.53 -6.89 8.58
C ILE A 102 11.00 -6.83 10.04
N ARG A 103 11.52 -5.68 10.45
CA ARG A 103 12.22 -5.50 11.73
C ARG A 103 11.47 -4.55 12.66
N SER A 104 11.66 -4.73 13.96
CA SER A 104 11.29 -3.73 14.96
C SER A 104 12.19 -2.49 14.83
N SER A 105 11.82 -1.36 15.43
CA SER A 105 12.69 -0.16 15.50
C SER A 105 13.91 -0.34 16.44
N ALA A 106 14.16 -1.56 16.92
CA ALA A 106 15.41 -1.99 17.56
C ALA A 106 16.25 -2.92 16.66
N GLY A 107 15.83 -3.18 15.41
CA GLY A 107 16.54 -4.01 14.43
C GLY A 107 16.21 -5.51 14.48
N GLU A 108 15.39 -5.94 15.43
CA GLU A 108 15.01 -7.35 15.64
C GLU A 108 14.02 -7.82 14.56
N VAL A 109 14.23 -8.99 13.96
CA VAL A 109 13.30 -9.52 12.94
C VAL A 109 12.01 -10.00 13.60
N ILE A 110 10.87 -9.47 13.12
CA ILE A 110 9.52 -9.77 13.64
C ILE A 110 8.59 -10.44 12.61
N GLY A 111 9.00 -10.49 11.35
CA GLY A 111 8.29 -11.18 10.27
C GLY A 111 8.95 -10.95 8.92
N PHE A 112 8.27 -11.31 7.84
CA PHE A 112 8.78 -11.23 6.47
C PHE A 112 7.71 -10.76 5.48
N GLY A 113 8.14 -10.02 4.46
CA GLY A 113 7.39 -9.79 3.22
C GLY A 113 7.99 -10.66 2.10
N ALA A 114 7.14 -11.28 1.27
CA ALA A 114 7.54 -12.31 0.31
C ALA A 114 6.94 -12.10 -1.09
N ARG A 115 7.77 -11.78 -2.08
CA ARG A 115 7.36 -11.51 -3.47
C ARG A 115 7.39 -12.77 -4.32
N ARG A 116 6.32 -13.01 -5.09
CA ARG A 116 6.26 -14.04 -6.14
C ARG A 116 7.37 -13.83 -7.16
N LEU A 117 8.01 -14.91 -7.61
CA LEU A 117 9.05 -14.88 -8.64
C LEU A 117 8.72 -15.77 -9.84
N PHE A 118 7.92 -16.82 -9.64
CA PHE A 118 7.65 -17.85 -10.63
C PHE A 118 6.16 -17.87 -10.99
N ASP A 119 5.88 -18.10 -12.28
CA ASP A 119 4.51 -18.15 -12.79
C ASP A 119 3.78 -19.43 -12.37
N ASP A 120 4.50 -20.52 -12.07
CA ASP A 120 3.95 -21.77 -11.55
C ASP A 120 3.81 -21.82 -10.02
N ASP A 121 4.06 -20.72 -9.30
CA ASP A 121 3.79 -20.63 -7.85
C ASP A 121 2.27 -20.72 -7.59
N PRO A 122 1.79 -21.76 -6.86
CA PRO A 122 0.36 -21.92 -6.55
C PRO A 122 -0.19 -20.82 -5.63
N MET A 123 0.66 -20.01 -5.00
CA MET A 123 0.25 -18.77 -4.35
C MET A 123 0.27 -17.63 -5.37
N GLU A 124 -0.87 -17.30 -5.98
CA GLU A 124 -0.88 -16.33 -7.08
C GLU A 124 -0.54 -14.88 -6.65
N ALA A 125 -0.74 -14.55 -5.37
CA ALA A 125 -0.56 -13.21 -4.82
C ALA A 125 0.87 -12.66 -5.03
N LYS A 126 0.96 -11.45 -5.62
CA LYS A 126 2.22 -10.72 -5.92
C LYS A 126 3.12 -10.62 -4.68
N TYR A 127 2.53 -10.27 -3.54
CA TYR A 127 3.17 -10.25 -2.23
C TYR A 127 2.33 -11.01 -1.21
N VAL A 128 3.00 -11.70 -0.29
CA VAL A 128 2.41 -12.24 0.95
C VAL A 128 3.28 -11.86 2.14
N ASN A 129 2.69 -11.77 3.33
CA ASN A 129 3.38 -11.39 4.56
C ASN A 129 3.21 -12.45 5.65
N THR A 130 4.03 -12.39 6.69
CA THR A 130 3.76 -13.05 7.96
C THR A 130 2.32 -12.72 8.42
N PRO A 131 1.55 -13.70 8.95
CA PRO A 131 0.23 -13.44 9.52
C PRO A 131 0.33 -12.58 10.79
N GLU A 132 -0.81 -12.23 11.37
CA GLU A 132 -0.85 -11.67 12.72
C GLU A 132 -0.22 -12.63 13.74
N THR A 133 0.75 -12.14 14.52
CA THR A 133 1.40 -12.89 15.62
C THR A 133 1.53 -12.03 16.87
N LEU A 134 2.26 -12.49 17.89
CA LEU A 134 2.66 -11.66 19.04
C LEU A 134 3.70 -10.59 18.66
N LEU A 135 4.47 -10.81 17.58
CA LEU A 135 5.53 -9.92 17.12
C LEU A 135 5.11 -9.06 15.94
N TYR A 136 4.28 -9.61 15.06
CA TYR A 136 3.90 -9.01 13.78
C TYR A 136 2.46 -8.50 13.84
N LYS A 137 2.30 -7.17 13.73
CA LYS A 137 1.03 -6.43 13.75
C LYS A 137 0.92 -5.57 12.50
N LYS A 138 0.14 -6.01 11.51
CA LYS A 138 0.05 -5.34 10.19
C LYS A 138 -0.24 -3.84 10.29
N SER A 139 -1.05 -3.43 11.26
CA SER A 139 -1.47 -2.05 11.51
C SER A 139 -0.34 -1.09 11.92
N SER A 140 0.82 -1.60 12.38
CA SER A 140 1.90 -0.80 12.96
C SER A 140 3.30 -1.13 12.46
N VAL A 141 3.51 -2.27 11.79
CA VAL A 141 4.84 -2.64 11.27
C VAL A 141 5.19 -1.89 9.98
N MET A 142 6.40 -1.34 9.94
CA MET A 142 6.94 -0.64 8.77
C MET A 142 8.29 -1.25 8.37
N PHE A 143 8.50 -1.43 7.07
CA PHE A 143 9.80 -1.79 6.53
C PHE A 143 10.73 -0.56 6.49
N GLY A 144 12.02 -0.76 6.74
CA GLY A 144 13.04 0.31 6.81
C GLY A 144 13.08 1.10 8.12
N ILE A 145 12.14 0.88 9.06
CA ILE A 145 12.05 1.67 10.31
C ILE A 145 13.28 1.50 11.22
N ASP A 146 13.94 0.35 11.16
CA ASP A 146 15.18 0.05 11.90
C ASP A 146 16.36 0.89 11.39
N LEU A 147 16.42 1.12 10.07
CA LEU A 147 17.42 1.97 9.42
C LEU A 147 17.06 3.45 9.61
N ALA A 148 15.78 3.80 9.46
CA ALA A 148 15.31 5.18 9.38
C ALA A 148 15.16 5.87 10.74
N LYS A 149 14.91 5.12 11.83
CA LYS A 149 14.62 5.67 13.17
C LYS A 149 15.53 6.83 13.60
N ARG A 150 16.84 6.67 13.42
CA ARG A 150 17.84 7.66 13.86
C ARG A 150 17.70 8.97 13.09
N ASP A 151 17.54 8.88 11.77
CA ASP A 151 17.53 10.05 10.90
C ASP A 151 16.15 10.71 10.87
N ILE A 152 15.07 9.93 11.06
CA ILE A 152 13.72 10.46 11.34
C ILE A 152 13.73 11.31 12.61
N ALA A 153 14.34 10.82 13.69
CA ALA A 153 14.43 11.57 14.95
C ALA A 153 15.32 12.81 14.81
N LYS A 154 16.51 12.68 14.20
CA LYS A 154 17.46 13.78 14.04
C LYS A 154 16.97 14.88 13.09
N GLY A 155 16.30 14.51 12.00
CA GLY A 155 15.84 15.43 10.95
C GLY A 155 14.39 15.87 11.11
N HIS A 156 13.67 15.33 12.10
CA HIS A 156 12.21 15.42 12.25
C HIS A 156 11.46 15.21 10.93
N GLN A 157 11.87 14.25 10.10
CA GLN A 157 11.26 14.01 8.79
C GLN A 157 11.08 12.52 8.57
N ALA A 158 9.90 12.10 8.13
CA ALA A 158 9.63 10.73 7.70
C ALA A 158 9.07 10.72 6.27
N VAL A 159 9.61 9.84 5.43
CA VAL A 159 9.17 9.66 4.04
C VAL A 159 8.42 8.33 3.94
N VAL A 160 7.15 8.36 3.60
CA VAL A 160 6.29 7.19 3.44
C VAL A 160 6.21 6.84 1.95
N VAL A 161 6.56 5.60 1.61
CA VAL A 161 6.51 5.04 0.25
C VAL A 161 5.71 3.72 0.27
N GLU A 162 5.29 3.23 -0.90
CA GLU A 162 4.39 2.06 -0.99
C GLU A 162 5.09 0.71 -0.79
N GLY A 163 6.29 0.49 -1.38
CA GLY A 163 6.92 -0.82 -1.49
C GLY A 163 8.30 -1.00 -0.85
N TYR A 164 8.70 -2.26 -0.68
CA TYR A 164 10.02 -2.64 -0.15
C TYR A 164 11.17 -2.11 -1.04
N THR A 165 11.00 -2.19 -2.37
CA THR A 165 11.98 -1.70 -3.35
C THR A 165 12.15 -0.19 -3.30
N ASP A 166 11.11 0.53 -2.91
CA ASP A 166 11.08 1.99 -2.91
C ASP A 166 11.81 2.52 -1.69
N VAL A 167 11.62 1.87 -0.54
CA VAL A 167 12.46 2.07 0.66
C VAL A 167 13.92 1.78 0.33
N MET A 168 14.23 0.68 -0.38
CA MET A 168 15.61 0.37 -0.79
C MET A 168 16.20 1.46 -1.69
N ALA A 169 15.44 1.90 -2.72
CA ALA A 169 15.85 2.94 -3.65
C ALA A 169 16.13 4.27 -2.95
N MET A 170 15.21 4.72 -2.08
CA MET A 170 15.35 5.92 -1.26
C MET A 170 16.59 5.86 -0.34
N HIS A 171 16.75 4.79 0.43
CA HIS A 171 17.88 4.62 1.38
C HIS A 171 19.26 4.48 0.71
N LEU A 172 19.31 4.01 -0.54
CA LEU A 172 20.54 3.99 -1.34
C LEU A 172 20.83 5.37 -1.94
N ALA A 173 19.80 6.09 -2.37
CA ALA A 173 19.92 7.46 -2.87
C ALA A 173 20.25 8.52 -1.81
N GLY A 174 20.25 8.15 -0.52
CA GLY A 174 20.55 9.02 0.62
C GLY A 174 19.32 9.57 1.36
N VAL A 175 18.10 9.20 0.94
CA VAL A 175 16.86 9.48 1.67
C VAL A 175 16.66 8.39 2.73
N THR A 176 17.46 8.47 3.81
CA THR A 176 17.49 7.47 4.89
C THR A 176 16.28 7.53 5.83
N THR A 177 15.38 8.50 5.65
CA THR A 177 14.12 8.66 6.40
C THR A 177 12.94 7.87 5.83
N ALA A 178 13.16 7.08 4.76
CA ALA A 178 12.11 6.36 4.05
C ALA A 178 11.65 5.07 4.74
N VAL A 179 10.33 4.83 4.75
CA VAL A 179 9.64 3.68 5.33
C VAL A 179 8.40 3.30 4.51
N ALA A 180 7.95 2.04 4.59
CA ALA A 180 6.73 1.56 3.92
C ALA A 180 5.88 0.66 4.84
N SER A 181 4.56 0.66 4.68
CA SER A 181 3.64 -0.23 5.42
C SER A 181 3.56 -1.63 4.79
N CYS A 182 3.63 -2.67 5.61
CA CYS A 182 3.88 -4.03 5.10
C CYS A 182 2.59 -4.81 4.76
N GLY A 183 2.07 -4.61 3.55
CA GLY A 183 0.91 -5.36 3.04
C GLY A 183 -0.43 -4.89 3.59
N THR A 184 -0.52 -3.59 3.91
CA THR A 184 -1.72 -2.85 4.30
C THR A 184 -1.57 -1.39 3.88
N ALA A 185 -2.68 -0.66 3.77
CA ALA A 185 -2.64 0.79 3.68
C ALA A 185 -2.01 1.40 4.95
N PHE A 186 -1.29 2.51 4.77
CA PHE A 186 -0.81 3.34 5.87
C PHE A 186 -1.98 3.92 6.68
N GLY A 187 -1.76 4.17 7.98
CA GLY A 187 -2.85 4.51 8.91
C GLY A 187 -2.38 4.90 10.32
N ASP A 188 -3.34 5.10 11.22
CA ASP A 188 -3.15 5.86 12.46
C ASP A 188 -2.12 5.27 13.44
N GLU A 189 -1.98 3.94 13.50
CA GLU A 189 -0.96 3.29 14.34
C GLU A 189 0.47 3.47 13.78
N HIS A 190 0.66 3.37 12.46
CA HIS A 190 1.92 3.71 11.80
C HIS A 190 2.29 5.19 12.04
N LEU A 191 1.30 6.06 11.87
CA LEU A 191 1.40 7.50 12.08
C LEU A 191 1.78 7.84 13.53
N ALA A 192 1.14 7.21 14.51
CA ALA A 192 1.47 7.36 15.93
C ALA A 192 2.90 6.90 16.24
N MET A 193 3.38 5.83 15.60
CA MET A 193 4.77 5.38 15.73
C MET A 193 5.76 6.42 15.19
N LEU A 194 5.54 6.94 13.97
CA LEU A 194 6.40 7.97 13.37
C LEU A 194 6.38 9.27 14.18
N ARG A 195 5.21 9.70 14.66
CA ARG A 195 5.09 10.87 15.55
C ARG A 195 5.97 10.72 16.78
N ARG A 196 5.93 9.57 17.46
CA ARG A 196 6.74 9.31 18.66
C ARG A 196 8.25 9.35 18.38
N LEU A 197 8.69 9.10 17.14
CA LEU A 197 10.09 9.25 16.75
C LEU A 197 10.48 10.70 16.43
N MET A 198 9.53 11.55 16.04
CA MET A 198 9.76 12.95 15.69
C MET A 198 9.47 13.95 16.82
N MET A 199 8.99 13.50 17.98
CA MET A 199 8.76 14.35 19.15
C MET A 199 10.06 14.61 19.92
N ASP A 200 10.40 15.90 20.06
CA ASP A 200 11.17 16.43 21.17
C ASP A 200 10.28 17.45 21.92
N ASP A 201 10.26 17.35 23.25
CA ASP A 201 9.56 18.20 24.24
C ASP A 201 8.33 19.02 23.76
N SER A 202 7.15 18.45 24.08
CA SER A 202 5.82 19.09 24.07
C SER A 202 5.26 19.57 22.72
N PHE A 203 6.06 19.72 21.65
CA PHE A 203 5.59 20.19 20.35
C PHE A 203 6.01 19.26 19.20
N PHE A 204 5.04 18.88 18.36
CA PHE A 204 5.33 18.15 17.13
C PHE A 204 5.95 19.12 16.10
N ARG A 205 7.24 18.93 15.78
CA ARG A 205 8.02 19.76 14.85
C ARG A 205 8.59 18.95 13.68
N GLY A 206 7.82 18.00 13.16
CA GLY A 206 8.27 17.13 12.08
C GLY A 206 7.45 17.23 10.81
N GLU A 207 8.00 16.71 9.71
CA GLU A 207 7.40 16.63 8.39
C GLU A 207 7.07 15.18 8.03
N LEU A 208 5.86 14.94 7.55
CA LEU A 208 5.45 13.64 7.04
C LEU A 208 5.22 13.72 5.52
N ILE A 209 6.10 13.09 4.76
CA ILE A 209 6.14 13.20 3.30
C ILE A 209 5.61 11.91 2.70
N TYR A 210 4.43 11.95 2.09
CA TYR A 210 3.90 10.82 1.34
C TYR A 210 4.42 10.89 -0.10
N VAL A 211 5.05 9.83 -0.57
CA VAL A 211 5.48 9.70 -1.97
C VAL A 211 4.55 8.72 -2.66
N PHE A 212 3.90 9.18 -3.73
CA PHE A 212 2.96 8.36 -4.50
C PHE A 212 3.44 8.16 -5.93
N ASP A 213 3.15 6.97 -6.46
CA ASP A 213 3.46 6.54 -7.83
C ASP A 213 2.54 7.19 -8.88
N GLY A 214 1.85 8.29 -8.55
CA GLY A 214 1.00 9.04 -9.48
C GLY A 214 -0.06 9.93 -8.83
N ASP A 215 -0.47 10.96 -9.57
CA ASP A 215 -1.36 12.03 -9.07
C ASP A 215 -2.70 11.52 -8.55
N ALA A 216 -3.27 10.47 -9.16
CA ALA A 216 -4.57 9.94 -8.76
C ALA A 216 -4.56 9.38 -7.32
N ALA A 217 -3.46 8.73 -6.91
CA ALA A 217 -3.28 8.23 -5.54
C ALA A 217 -3.09 9.40 -4.56
N GLY A 218 -2.24 10.36 -4.92
CA GLY A 218 -2.04 11.60 -4.15
C GLY A 218 -3.34 12.37 -3.92
N ARG A 219 -4.17 12.54 -4.97
CA ARG A 219 -5.49 13.20 -4.86
C ARG A 219 -6.41 12.48 -3.90
N ALA A 220 -6.49 11.15 -3.97
CA ALA A 220 -7.31 10.35 -3.08
C ALA A 220 -6.86 10.46 -1.61
N ALA A 221 -5.55 10.43 -1.35
CA ALA A 221 -4.98 10.62 -0.02
C ALA A 221 -5.26 12.03 0.53
N ALA A 222 -5.10 13.07 -0.29
CA ALA A 222 -5.29 14.45 0.11
C ALA A 222 -6.77 14.80 0.39
N LEU A 223 -7.71 14.26 -0.39
CA LEU A 223 -9.15 14.35 -0.10
C LEU A 223 -9.51 13.63 1.21
N LYS A 224 -8.98 12.42 1.44
CA LYS A 224 -9.20 11.68 2.70
C LYS A 224 -8.68 12.44 3.92
N ALA A 225 -7.60 13.20 3.79
CA ALA A 225 -7.05 14.00 4.89
C ALA A 225 -7.90 15.25 5.23
N LEU A 226 -8.64 15.80 4.28
CA LEU A 226 -9.61 16.88 4.53
C LEU A 226 -10.79 16.40 5.39
N ASP A 227 -11.28 15.18 5.16
CA ASP A 227 -12.39 14.60 5.92
C ASP A 227 -11.99 14.08 7.33
N GLY A 228 -10.69 13.87 7.56
CA GLY A 228 -10.16 13.21 8.76
C GLY A 228 -9.81 14.12 9.95
N GLU A 229 -8.96 13.59 10.83
CA GLU A 229 -8.40 14.35 11.94
C GLU A 229 -7.17 15.16 11.49
N GLN A 230 -7.41 16.41 11.07
CA GLN A 230 -6.40 17.30 10.45
C GLN A 230 -5.26 17.76 11.38
N ASN A 231 -5.09 17.17 12.56
CA ASN A 231 -4.09 17.54 13.58
C ASN A 231 -2.63 17.50 13.07
N LEU A 232 -2.38 16.84 11.92
CA LEU A 232 -1.07 16.74 11.25
C LEU A 232 -1.11 17.19 9.79
N ALA A 233 -2.26 17.65 9.29
CA ALA A 233 -2.40 17.99 7.88
C ALA A 233 -1.55 19.23 7.49
N GLY A 234 -1.33 20.14 8.44
CA GLY A 234 -0.38 21.26 8.30
C GLY A 234 1.11 20.86 8.34
N GLN A 235 1.43 19.62 8.69
CA GLN A 235 2.79 19.05 8.65
C GLN A 235 2.91 17.86 7.66
N SER A 236 1.85 17.62 6.88
CA SER A 236 1.81 16.56 5.89
C SER A 236 2.10 17.14 4.51
N PHE A 237 2.94 16.44 3.74
CA PHE A 237 3.39 16.84 2.42
C PHE A 237 3.22 15.68 1.44
N VAL A 238 3.14 16.00 0.16
CA VAL A 238 3.02 15.07 -0.95
C VAL A 238 4.16 15.31 -1.93
N ALA A 239 4.83 14.25 -2.34
CA ALA A 239 5.67 14.23 -3.52
C ALA A 239 5.10 13.19 -4.50
N VAL A 240 5.03 13.55 -5.79
CA VAL A 240 4.59 12.64 -6.85
C VAL A 240 5.70 12.59 -7.89
N ALA A 241 6.12 11.39 -8.27
CA ALA A 241 7.12 11.22 -9.30
C ALA A 241 6.54 11.56 -10.70
N PRO A 242 7.37 12.02 -11.64
CA PRO A 242 6.94 12.22 -13.03
C PRO A 242 6.38 10.94 -13.65
N ASP A 243 5.49 11.10 -14.64
CA ASP A 243 4.98 10.06 -15.53
C ASP A 243 4.38 8.81 -14.86
N GLY A 244 4.03 8.89 -13.56
CA GLY A 244 3.50 7.76 -12.79
C GLY A 244 4.55 6.69 -12.44
N MET A 245 5.82 7.07 -12.32
CA MET A 245 6.90 6.19 -11.84
C MET A 245 6.79 5.94 -10.33
N ASP A 246 7.21 4.76 -9.87
CA ASP A 246 7.52 4.55 -8.44
C ASP A 246 8.95 5.05 -8.11
N PRO A 247 9.34 5.18 -6.83
CA PRO A 247 10.71 5.58 -6.47
C PRO A 247 11.81 4.64 -6.95
N CYS A 248 11.53 3.35 -7.16
CA CYS A 248 12.49 2.41 -7.71
C CYS A 248 12.74 2.68 -9.20
N ASP A 249 11.69 2.90 -9.97
CA ASP A 249 11.72 3.19 -11.40
C ASP A 249 12.30 4.59 -11.68
N LEU A 250 11.95 5.60 -10.88
CA LEU A 250 12.55 6.94 -10.99
C LEU A 250 14.07 6.91 -10.75
N ARG A 251 14.55 6.09 -9.80
CA ARG A 251 15.99 5.92 -9.55
C ARG A 251 16.69 5.23 -10.73
N LEU A 252 16.03 4.30 -11.40
CA LEU A 252 16.55 3.64 -12.60
C LEU A 252 16.63 4.59 -13.79
N ALA A 253 15.60 5.42 -14.00
CA ALA A 253 15.50 6.33 -15.13
C ALA A 253 16.34 7.61 -14.96
N SER A 254 16.42 8.17 -13.75
CA SER A 254 16.99 9.50 -13.48
C SER A 254 18.04 9.54 -12.37
N GLY A 255 18.40 8.38 -11.80
CA GLY A 255 19.47 8.27 -10.80
C GLY A 255 19.10 8.76 -9.40
N ASP A 256 20.04 8.58 -8.47
CA ASP A 256 19.86 8.84 -7.04
C ASP A 256 19.54 10.31 -6.70
N ALA A 257 19.99 11.27 -7.52
CA ALA A 257 19.69 12.68 -7.30
C ALA A 257 18.20 13.00 -7.45
N ALA A 258 17.52 12.37 -8.42
CA ALA A 258 16.11 12.60 -8.67
C ALA A 258 15.21 12.25 -7.47
N LEU A 259 15.57 11.23 -6.68
CA LEU A 259 14.85 10.89 -5.44
C LEU A 259 15.03 11.94 -4.34
N ARG A 260 16.24 12.48 -4.18
CA ARG A 260 16.49 13.58 -3.24
C ARG A 260 15.73 14.84 -3.65
N ASP A 261 15.73 15.17 -4.94
CA ASP A 261 15.05 16.35 -5.49
C ASP A 261 13.51 16.19 -5.50
N LEU A 262 12.99 14.97 -5.61
CA LEU A 262 11.58 14.65 -5.45
C LEU A 262 11.11 14.94 -4.02
N VAL A 263 11.84 14.42 -3.03
CA VAL A 263 11.51 14.62 -1.61
C VAL A 263 11.72 16.08 -1.20
N ALA A 264 12.79 16.73 -1.64
CA ALA A 264 13.04 18.14 -1.35
C ALA A 264 11.93 19.08 -1.85
N ARG A 265 11.36 18.80 -3.04
CA ARG A 265 10.31 19.60 -3.69
C ARG A 265 8.87 19.17 -3.35
N ARG A 266 8.69 18.42 -2.26
CA ARG A 266 7.37 18.09 -1.67
C ARG A 266 6.45 19.32 -1.57
N THR A 267 5.17 19.12 -1.84
CA THR A 267 4.11 20.14 -1.76
C THR A 267 3.28 19.92 -0.49
N PRO A 268 2.87 20.94 0.27
CA PRO A 268 1.93 20.79 1.39
C PRO A 268 0.65 20.06 0.98
N LEU A 269 0.12 19.19 1.84
CA LEU A 269 -0.99 18.29 1.51
C LEU A 269 -2.26 19.03 1.04
N PHE A 270 -2.60 20.14 1.70
CA PHE A 270 -3.73 20.98 1.31
C PHE A 270 -3.48 21.74 0.00
N GLU A 271 -2.28 22.29 -0.21
CA GLU A 271 -1.90 22.92 -1.49
C GLU A 271 -2.04 21.92 -2.64
N PHE A 272 -1.51 20.71 -2.47
CA PHE A 272 -1.61 19.63 -3.45
C PHE A 272 -3.08 19.28 -3.76
N ALA A 273 -3.93 19.15 -2.73
CA ALA A 273 -5.36 18.87 -2.90
C ALA A 273 -6.07 19.95 -3.74
N ILE A 274 -5.86 21.22 -3.39
CA ILE A 274 -6.54 22.36 -4.01
C ILE A 274 -6.04 22.55 -5.44
N ARG A 275 -4.72 22.61 -5.66
CA ARG A 275 -4.14 22.75 -7.00
C ARG A 275 -4.54 21.60 -7.93
N SER A 276 -4.59 20.36 -7.41
CA SER A 276 -5.09 19.21 -8.17
C SER A 276 -6.54 19.39 -8.61
N ALA A 277 -7.41 19.91 -7.74
CA ALA A 277 -8.81 20.18 -8.08
C ALA A 277 -8.98 21.34 -9.07
N LEU A 278 -8.08 22.34 -9.02
CA LEU A 278 -8.04 23.46 -9.96
C LEU A 278 -7.56 23.04 -11.36
N ALA A 279 -6.57 22.15 -11.44
CA ALA A 279 -6.01 21.66 -12.72
C ALA A 279 -7.03 20.91 -13.60
N GLU A 280 -8.14 20.45 -13.02
CA GLU A 280 -9.27 19.84 -13.74
C GLU A 280 -10.29 20.87 -14.29
N THR A 281 -10.01 22.17 -14.17
CA THR A 281 -10.92 23.26 -14.59
C THR A 281 -10.21 24.25 -15.51
N ASP A 282 -10.86 24.70 -16.59
CA ASP A 282 -10.36 25.84 -17.36
C ASP A 282 -10.46 27.13 -16.53
N LEU A 283 -9.35 27.86 -16.36
CA LEU A 283 -9.31 29.12 -15.62
C LEU A 283 -9.29 30.35 -16.56
N ASN A 284 -9.35 30.15 -17.87
CA ASN A 284 -9.37 31.24 -18.85
C ASN A 284 -10.77 31.82 -19.08
N SER A 285 -11.82 31.05 -18.81
CA SER A 285 -13.23 31.49 -18.86
C SER A 285 -13.78 31.97 -17.51
N ALA A 286 -14.75 32.89 -17.54
CA ALA A 286 -15.39 33.39 -16.33
C ALA A 286 -16.21 32.28 -15.62
N GLU A 287 -16.92 31.47 -16.41
CA GLU A 287 -17.64 30.28 -15.97
C GLU A 287 -16.72 29.28 -15.28
N GLY A 288 -15.54 29.05 -15.87
CA GLY A 288 -14.50 28.17 -15.35
C GLY A 288 -13.92 28.65 -14.02
N ARG A 289 -13.56 29.94 -13.90
CA ARG A 289 -13.14 30.54 -12.62
C ARG A 289 -14.22 30.43 -11.53
N VAL A 290 -15.50 30.66 -11.89
CA VAL A 290 -16.63 30.49 -10.96
C VAL A 290 -16.83 29.03 -10.55
N ALA A 291 -16.66 28.07 -11.48
CA ALA A 291 -16.72 26.64 -11.19
C ALA A 291 -15.58 26.18 -10.28
N ALA A 292 -14.35 26.64 -10.54
CA ALA A 292 -13.16 26.40 -9.73
C ALA A 292 -13.36 26.87 -8.28
N LEU A 293 -13.84 28.10 -8.07
CA LEU A 293 -14.16 28.61 -6.73
C LEU A 293 -15.30 27.81 -6.07
N ARG A 294 -16.37 27.48 -6.79
CA ARG A 294 -17.47 26.64 -6.26
C ARG A 294 -17.00 25.26 -5.78
N ARG A 295 -15.99 24.69 -6.43
CA ARG A 295 -15.37 23.40 -6.05
C ARG A 295 -14.40 23.54 -4.88
N CYS A 296 -13.53 24.54 -4.91
CA CYS A 296 -12.39 24.64 -3.98
C CYS A 296 -12.72 25.38 -2.67
N VAL A 297 -13.65 26.34 -2.66
CA VAL A 297 -14.08 27.04 -1.42
C VAL A 297 -14.60 26.06 -0.35
N PRO A 298 -15.40 25.02 -0.68
CA PRO A 298 -15.71 23.92 0.25
C PRO A 298 -14.49 23.22 0.84
N MET A 299 -13.48 22.89 0.03
CA MET A 299 -12.26 22.20 0.47
C MET A 299 -11.45 23.08 1.45
N VAL A 300 -11.25 24.36 1.13
CA VAL A 300 -10.57 25.29 2.04
C VAL A 300 -11.42 25.51 3.31
N GLY A 301 -12.75 25.56 3.18
CA GLY A 301 -13.67 25.67 4.31
C GLY A 301 -13.63 24.50 5.30
N GLN A 302 -13.19 23.31 4.86
CA GLN A 302 -12.99 22.15 5.75
C GLN A 302 -11.72 22.28 6.63
N ILE A 303 -10.77 23.18 6.31
CA ILE A 303 -9.54 23.35 7.09
C ILE A 303 -9.89 23.88 8.49
N LYS A 304 -9.56 23.09 9.52
CA LYS A 304 -9.93 23.36 10.92
C LYS A 304 -9.14 24.53 11.53
N ASP A 305 -7.85 24.62 11.23
CA ASP A 305 -6.98 25.73 11.65
C ASP A 305 -7.42 27.03 10.95
N PRO A 306 -7.84 28.09 11.69
CA PRO A 306 -8.30 29.33 11.09
C PRO A 306 -7.21 30.12 10.34
N MET A 307 -5.95 30.09 10.83
CA MET A 307 -4.84 30.82 10.21
C MET A 307 -4.45 30.16 8.89
N LEU A 308 -4.31 28.83 8.90
CA LEU A 308 -3.99 28.06 7.70
C LEU A 308 -5.14 28.11 6.68
N ARG A 309 -6.41 28.13 7.14
CA ARG A 309 -7.57 28.31 6.27
C ARG A 309 -7.57 29.67 5.58
N ASP A 310 -7.34 30.76 6.31
CA ASP A 310 -7.32 32.11 5.75
C ASP A 310 -6.12 32.30 4.79
N GLU A 311 -4.98 31.65 5.06
CA GLU A 311 -3.83 31.57 4.15
C GLU A 311 -4.21 30.93 2.80
N TYR A 312 -4.77 29.72 2.83
CA TYR A 312 -5.21 29.03 1.61
C TYR A 312 -6.35 29.74 0.88
N ALA A 313 -7.23 30.45 1.60
CA ALA A 313 -8.29 31.25 0.99
C ALA A 313 -7.71 32.42 0.16
N ARG A 314 -6.64 33.05 0.65
CA ARG A 314 -5.92 34.10 -0.07
C ARG A 314 -5.21 33.55 -1.32
N GLN A 315 -4.53 32.41 -1.18
CA GLN A 315 -3.83 31.76 -2.29
C GLN A 315 -4.80 31.27 -3.37
N LEU A 316 -5.98 30.75 -2.98
CA LEU A 316 -7.03 30.31 -3.91
C LEU A 316 -7.50 31.42 -4.86
N ALA A 317 -7.65 32.66 -4.37
CA ALA A 317 -7.99 33.80 -5.22
C ALA A 317 -6.91 34.05 -6.29
N GLY A 318 -5.63 34.02 -5.89
CA GLY A 318 -4.50 34.16 -6.80
C GLY A 318 -4.39 33.02 -7.82
N TRP A 319 -4.56 31.76 -7.39
CA TRP A 319 -4.50 30.60 -8.28
C TRP A 319 -5.63 30.58 -9.33
N VAL A 320 -6.81 31.10 -9.01
CA VAL A 320 -7.94 31.20 -9.96
C VAL A 320 -7.82 32.45 -10.86
N GLY A 321 -7.00 33.43 -10.50
CA GLY A 321 -6.99 34.73 -11.16
C GLY A 321 -8.26 35.53 -10.86
N TRP A 322 -8.62 35.63 -9.58
CA TRP A 322 -9.77 36.37 -9.09
C TRP A 322 -9.30 37.59 -8.28
N ASP A 323 -9.58 38.80 -8.78
CA ASP A 323 -9.00 40.04 -8.24
C ASP A 323 -9.51 40.38 -6.83
N ASP A 324 -10.77 40.06 -6.53
CA ASP A 324 -11.38 40.29 -5.21
C ASP A 324 -11.02 39.16 -4.23
N VAL A 325 -9.81 39.26 -3.68
CA VAL A 325 -9.28 38.33 -2.67
C VAL A 325 -10.13 38.32 -1.39
N ALA A 326 -10.65 39.49 -0.98
CA ALA A 326 -11.46 39.63 0.23
C ALA A 326 -12.77 38.82 0.13
N GLN A 327 -13.44 38.88 -1.02
CA GLN A 327 -14.63 38.08 -1.30
C GLN A 327 -14.35 36.57 -1.23
N VAL A 328 -13.19 36.08 -1.70
CA VAL A 328 -12.85 34.65 -1.58
C VAL A 328 -12.64 34.25 -0.13
N VAL A 329 -11.91 35.06 0.65
CA VAL A 329 -11.68 34.86 2.09
C VAL A 329 -13.00 34.82 2.87
N ASP A 330 -13.91 35.77 2.64
CA ASP A 330 -15.19 35.82 3.36
C ASP A 330 -16.14 34.69 2.94
N ARG A 331 -16.09 34.22 1.69
CA ARG A 331 -16.81 33.02 1.25
C ARG A 331 -16.28 31.75 1.94
N VAL A 332 -14.96 31.58 2.05
CA VAL A 332 -14.36 30.46 2.79
C VAL A 332 -14.74 30.50 4.28
N ARG A 333 -14.66 31.67 4.92
CA ARG A 333 -15.05 31.85 6.33
C ARG A 333 -16.55 31.56 6.56
N SER A 334 -17.41 31.95 5.62
CA SER A 334 -18.84 31.66 5.66
C SER A 334 -19.15 30.16 5.47
N GLN A 335 -18.42 29.52 4.55
CA GLN A 335 -18.50 28.08 4.33
C GLN A 335 -18.06 27.29 5.59
N ALA A 336 -16.97 27.68 6.24
CA ALA A 336 -16.49 27.05 7.47
C ALA A 336 -17.47 27.20 8.67
N LYS A 337 -18.27 28.27 8.70
CA LYS A 337 -19.35 28.46 9.70
C LYS A 337 -20.62 27.65 9.39
N THR A 338 -20.77 27.15 8.17
CA THR A 338 -21.94 26.37 7.77
C THR A 338 -21.73 24.92 8.21
N PRO A 339 -22.57 24.37 9.12
CA PRO A 339 -22.39 22.99 9.57
C PRO A 339 -22.51 22.05 8.38
N ALA A 340 -21.51 21.19 8.21
CA ALA A 340 -21.45 20.25 7.10
C ALA A 340 -22.73 19.41 7.06
N LYS A 341 -23.51 19.54 5.97
CA LYS A 341 -24.66 18.66 5.72
C LYS A 341 -24.13 17.25 5.50
N VAL A 342 -24.12 16.45 6.56
CA VAL A 342 -24.05 14.99 6.48
C VAL A 342 -25.13 14.55 5.47
N PRO A 343 -24.80 13.73 4.45
CA PRO A 343 -25.81 13.13 3.59
C PRO A 343 -26.64 12.16 4.43
N GLY A 344 -27.71 12.68 5.02
CA GLY A 344 -28.56 11.93 5.93
C GLY A 344 -29.17 10.73 5.21
N ARG A 345 -28.88 9.51 5.68
CA ARG A 345 -29.69 8.34 5.36
C ARG A 345 -31.14 8.67 5.72
N GLY A 346 -31.99 8.84 4.70
CA GLY A 346 -33.39 9.18 4.89
C GLY A 346 -34.13 8.04 5.61
N HIS A 347 -34.32 8.19 6.92
CA HIS A 347 -35.41 7.53 7.62
C HIS A 347 -36.67 8.39 7.43
N PRO A 348 -37.75 7.87 6.82
CA PRO A 348 -39.02 8.57 6.74
C PRO A 348 -39.64 8.64 8.15
N GLY A 349 -39.41 9.75 8.85
CA GLY A 349 -40.04 10.03 10.14
C GLY A 349 -41.55 10.16 9.98
N SER A 350 -42.30 9.29 10.67
CA SER A 350 -43.75 9.26 10.64
C SER A 350 -44.36 10.54 11.25
N LYS A 351 -45.23 11.21 10.47
CA LYS A 351 -46.25 12.11 11.04
C LYS A 351 -47.59 11.38 11.04
N ALA A 352 -47.99 10.89 12.21
CA ALA A 352 -49.31 10.33 12.43
C ALA A 352 -50.30 11.43 12.89
N PRO A 353 -51.47 11.59 12.24
CA PRO A 353 -52.66 12.17 12.85
C PRO A 353 -53.40 11.11 13.69
N ARG A 354 -54.21 11.56 14.66
CA ARG A 354 -54.95 10.68 15.58
C ARG A 354 -56.19 10.04 14.93
N ARG A 355 -56.57 8.87 15.48
CA ARG A 355 -57.67 7.97 15.07
C ARG A 355 -59.06 8.60 14.95
N ALA A 356 -59.74 8.22 13.86
CA ALA A 356 -60.98 7.42 13.85
C ALA A 356 -61.05 6.65 12.48
N THR A 357 -61.85 5.60 12.21
CA THR A 357 -62.84 4.88 13.03
C THR A 357 -62.73 3.34 12.83
N GLN A 358 -63.76 2.66 12.29
CA GLN A 358 -63.92 1.24 11.92
C GLN A 358 -64.42 1.22 10.45
N GLN A 359 -64.03 0.32 9.54
CA GLN A 359 -64.36 -1.11 9.45
C GLN A 359 -63.45 -1.85 8.42
N PRO A 360 -63.44 -3.19 8.36
CA PRO A 360 -62.43 -3.97 7.61
C PRO A 360 -62.94 -4.56 6.27
N LEU A 361 -62.02 -4.97 5.38
CA LEU A 361 -62.18 -6.20 4.57
C LEU A 361 -60.89 -6.67 3.85
N MET A 362 -60.71 -8.00 3.86
CA MET A 362 -59.90 -8.89 3.01
C MET A 362 -58.38 -8.71 2.82
N ARG A 363 -57.69 -9.83 3.07
CA ARG A 363 -56.28 -10.10 2.77
C ARG A 363 -56.16 -10.77 1.40
N LEU A 364 -55.14 -10.43 0.62
CA LEU A 364 -54.59 -11.30 -0.42
C LEU A 364 -53.06 -11.40 -0.27
N ARG A 365 -52.53 -12.61 -0.45
CA ARG A 365 -51.08 -12.93 -0.35
C ARG A 365 -50.42 -12.91 -1.73
N PRO A 366 -49.09 -12.74 -1.83
CA PRO A 366 -48.40 -12.55 -3.10
C PRO A 366 -48.14 -13.86 -3.87
N ASN A 367 -48.04 -13.75 -5.20
CA ASN A 367 -47.73 -14.85 -6.13
C ASN A 367 -46.22 -15.21 -6.13
N PRO A 368 -45.87 -16.50 -6.30
CA PRO A 368 -44.49 -16.96 -6.57
C PRO A 368 -44.10 -16.86 -8.06
N PRO A 369 -42.79 -16.91 -8.40
CA PRO A 369 -42.28 -16.76 -9.77
C PRO A 369 -42.50 -18.01 -10.67
N PRO A 370 -42.45 -17.85 -12.01
CA PRO A 370 -42.80 -18.92 -12.96
C PRO A 370 -41.69 -19.97 -13.17
N LEU A 371 -42.12 -21.20 -13.44
CA LEU A 371 -41.28 -22.37 -13.73
C LEU A 371 -40.84 -22.45 -15.20
N VAL A 372 -39.58 -22.81 -15.41
CA VAL A 372 -39.03 -23.15 -16.74
C VAL A 372 -39.52 -24.55 -17.16
N ARG A 373 -40.02 -24.67 -18.40
CA ARG A 373 -40.40 -25.95 -19.02
C ARG A 373 -39.57 -26.19 -20.28
N THR A 374 -38.76 -27.25 -20.28
CA THR A 374 -38.33 -27.95 -21.50
C THR A 374 -39.41 -28.96 -21.91
N PRO A 375 -39.52 -29.31 -23.20
CA PRO A 375 -39.21 -30.70 -23.55
C PRO A 375 -38.65 -30.92 -24.98
N ALA A 376 -38.30 -32.20 -25.21
CA ALA A 376 -38.31 -32.95 -26.49
C ALA A 376 -36.98 -33.14 -27.25
N THR A 377 -36.58 -34.41 -27.28
CA THR A 377 -35.48 -35.01 -28.05
C THR A 377 -35.96 -35.52 -29.42
N ARG A 378 -35.09 -35.44 -30.44
CA ARG A 378 -34.97 -36.25 -31.69
C ARG A 378 -33.92 -35.56 -32.58
N ARG A 379 -33.10 -36.21 -33.41
CA ARG A 379 -32.94 -37.63 -33.81
C ARG A 379 -31.50 -37.86 -34.30
N CYS A 380 -30.94 -39.06 -34.19
CA CYS A 380 -29.68 -39.41 -34.86
C CYS A 380 -29.86 -39.57 -36.38
N GLY A 381 -28.81 -39.28 -37.15
CA GLY A 381 -28.68 -39.62 -38.58
C GLY A 381 -27.20 -39.79 -38.96
N ARG A 382 -26.82 -40.97 -39.48
CA ARG A 382 -25.46 -41.30 -39.97
C ARG A 382 -25.33 -41.00 -41.47
N ASN A 383 -24.16 -40.52 -41.91
CA ASN A 383 -23.35 -41.06 -43.03
C ASN A 383 -22.12 -40.13 -43.23
N VAL A 384 -20.84 -40.53 -43.18
CA VAL A 384 -20.06 -41.60 -43.88
C VAL A 384 -19.44 -41.14 -45.21
N ARG A 385 -18.12 -40.82 -45.17
CA ARG A 385 -17.00 -41.05 -46.13
C ARG A 385 -15.86 -40.06 -45.76
N ARG A 386 -14.63 -40.46 -45.40
CA ARG A 386 -13.54 -41.21 -46.08
C ARG A 386 -12.77 -40.42 -47.17
N SER A 387 -11.70 -39.73 -46.77
CA SER A 387 -10.34 -39.73 -47.38
C SER A 387 -9.41 -39.04 -46.35
N ASN A 388 -8.26 -39.54 -45.87
CA ASN A 388 -7.11 -40.29 -46.38
C ASN A 388 -5.97 -39.41 -46.95
N ARG A 389 -5.01 -39.11 -46.05
CA ARG A 389 -3.54 -38.92 -46.20
C ARG A 389 -2.90 -37.50 -46.18
N PRO A 390 -1.65 -37.38 -45.68
CA PRO A 390 -0.97 -36.12 -45.34
C PRO A 390 0.21 -35.78 -46.26
N CYS A 391 0.76 -34.55 -46.18
CA CYS A 391 2.19 -34.32 -46.41
C CYS A 391 2.74 -32.98 -45.90
N SER A 392 4.08 -32.94 -45.79
CA SER A 392 5.02 -31.82 -45.73
C SER A 392 4.98 -30.83 -44.55
N THR A 393 5.80 -31.17 -43.55
CA THR A 393 6.58 -30.19 -42.78
C THR A 393 7.49 -29.36 -43.71
N ARG A 394 7.62 -28.04 -43.48
CA ARG A 394 8.67 -27.21 -44.07
C ARG A 394 9.73 -26.87 -43.01
N ARG A 395 10.94 -27.37 -43.20
CA ARG A 395 12.16 -26.80 -42.60
C ARG A 395 12.59 -25.58 -43.42
N TRP A 396 13.21 -24.60 -42.76
CA TRP A 396 14.15 -23.67 -43.36
C TRP A 396 15.51 -23.80 -42.65
N PRO A 397 16.63 -23.42 -43.28
CA PRO A 397 17.93 -24.06 -43.01
C PRO A 397 18.87 -23.26 -42.09
N ASP A 398 19.79 -23.99 -41.45
CA ASP A 398 21.02 -23.45 -40.88
C ASP A 398 22.00 -23.00 -41.97
N ARG A 399 22.71 -21.90 -41.71
CA ARG A 399 24.18 -21.68 -41.83
C ARG A 399 24.47 -20.20 -42.10
N PHE A 400 25.38 -19.62 -41.32
CA PHE A 400 26.72 -19.27 -41.80
C PHE A 400 27.64 -19.00 -40.60
N SER A 401 28.93 -19.31 -40.75
CA SER A 401 29.93 -19.27 -39.68
C SER A 401 31.12 -18.42 -40.08
N THR A 402 31.73 -17.72 -39.10
CA THR A 402 33.17 -17.35 -39.05
C THR A 402 33.66 -16.37 -40.14
N PRO A 403 34.86 -15.74 -40.07
CA PRO A 403 36.07 -16.11 -39.31
C PRO A 403 35.92 -16.15 -37.78
#